data_AF-A0AAN0LVA4-F1
#
_entry.id   AF-A0AAN0LVA4-F1
#
_cell.length_a   1.000
_cell.length_b   1.000
_cell.length_c   1.000
_cell.angle_alpha   90.00
_cell.angle_beta   90.00
_cell.angle_gamma   90.00
#
_symmetry.space_group_name_H-M   'P 1'
#
loop_
_entity.id
_entity.type
_entity.pdbx_description
1 polymer ?
#
loop_
_entity_poly.entity_id
_entity_poly.type
_entity_poly.pdbx_seq_one_letter_code
_entity_poly.pdbx_strand_id
1 'polypeptide(L)'
;MSTHYYLDWYYDTMPSNIQKSLQQAICHRETIALISGDPLYYEGDNPPLAECEWLLQAGIEFRNYAFVDHKLNAEEARTVVTKHQLCLF
;
A
#
# COMPACT_ATOMS: atom_id res chain seq x y z
N MET A 1 15.62 11.46 -5.49
CA MET A 1 15.32 10.05 -5.81
C MET A 1 14.05 9.65 -5.06
N SER A 2 13.05 9.08 -5.74
CA SER A 2 11.91 8.43 -5.09
C SER A 2 12.13 6.91 -5.10
N THR A 3 12.27 6.32 -3.92
CA THR A 3 12.27 4.86 -3.78
C THR A 3 10.82 4.40 -3.74
N HIS A 4 10.46 3.45 -4.60
CA HIS A 4 9.16 2.78 -4.59
C HIS A 4 9.34 1.37 -4.02
N TYR A 5 8.47 1.01 -3.08
CA TYR A 5 8.40 -0.34 -2.53
C TYR A 5 7.18 -1.04 -3.11
N TYR A 6 7.39 -2.26 -3.61
CA TYR A 6 6.35 -3.13 -4.13
C TYR A 6 6.31 -4.38 -3.25
N LEU A 7 5.17 -4.66 -2.65
CA LEU A 7 4.97 -5.83 -1.81
C LEU A 7 3.78 -6.62 -2.35
N ASP A 8 3.92 -7.94 -2.31
CA ASP A 8 2.88 -8.89 -2.66
C ASP A 8 2.04 -9.25 -1.42
N TRP A 9 0.96 -9.99 -1.63
CA TRP A 9 0.08 -10.48 -0.59
C TRP A 9 0.79 -11.45 0.37
N TYR A 10 0.50 -11.36 1.67
CA TYR A 10 0.92 -12.31 2.69
C TYR A 10 -0.28 -13.11 3.21
N TYR A 11 -0.18 -14.44 3.30
CA TYR A 11 -1.31 -15.25 3.76
C TYR A 11 -1.64 -15.06 5.26
N ASP A 12 -0.64 -14.78 6.09
CA ASP A 12 -0.80 -14.63 7.54
C ASP A 12 -0.36 -13.24 8.01
N THR A 13 0.95 -13.03 8.11
CA THR A 13 1.55 -11.78 8.57
C THR A 13 2.77 -11.44 7.72
N MET A 14 3.06 -10.15 7.59
CA MET A 14 4.26 -9.68 6.92
C MET A 14 5.53 -10.21 7.62
N PRO A 15 6.50 -10.80 6.91
CA PRO A 15 7.74 -11.30 7.51
C PRO A 15 8.51 -10.24 8.30
N SER A 16 9.03 -10.61 9.48
CA SER A 16 9.69 -9.67 10.40
C SER A 16 10.90 -8.93 9.83
N ASN A 17 11.64 -9.55 8.90
CA ASN A 17 12.74 -8.89 8.19
C ASN A 17 12.22 -7.78 7.26
N ILE A 18 11.10 -8.02 6.57
CA ILE A 18 10.46 -7.02 5.69
C ILE A 18 9.89 -5.87 6.54
N GLN A 19 9.23 -6.17 7.66
CA GLN A 19 8.73 -5.15 8.60
C GLN A 19 9.86 -4.21 9.05
N LYS A 20 11.00 -4.76 9.49
CA LYS A 20 12.16 -3.98 9.94
C LYS A 20 12.74 -3.11 8.82
N SER A 21 12.88 -3.67 7.62
CA SER A 21 13.39 -2.92 6.47
C SER A 21 12.45 -1.78 6.07
N LEU A 22 11.13 -2.01 6.08
CA LEU A 22 10.13 -0.97 5.77
C LEU A 22 10.08 0.12 6.83
N GLN A 23 10.10 -0.22 8.12
CA GLN A 23 10.15 0.76 9.21
C GLN A 23 11.34 1.71 9.04
N GLN A 24 12.53 1.17 8.81
CA GLN A 24 13.74 1.98 8.60
C GLN A 24 13.66 2.86 7.36
N ALA A 25 12.97 2.40 6.32
CA ALA A 25 12.82 3.10 5.06
C ALA A 25 11.73 4.19 5.05
N ILE A 26 10.67 4.04 5.85
CA ILE A 26 9.40 4.76 5.69
C ILE A 26 9.05 5.64 6.91
N CYS A 27 9.91 5.75 7.93
CA CYS A 27 9.69 6.47 9.20
C CYS A 27 9.09 7.90 9.19
N HIS A 28 8.91 8.58 8.05
CA HIS A 28 8.50 9.99 7.99
C HIS A 28 7.50 10.36 6.87
N ARG A 29 6.68 9.43 6.36
CA ARG A 29 5.89 9.71 5.16
C ARG A 29 4.39 9.53 5.34
N GLU A 30 3.62 10.43 4.74
CA GLU A 30 2.20 10.63 5.04
C GLU A 30 1.24 9.83 4.13
N THR A 31 1.73 9.28 3.01
CA THR A 31 0.86 8.74 1.95
C THR A 31 1.35 7.37 1.43
N ILE A 32 0.41 6.46 1.22
CA ILE A 32 0.59 5.14 0.60
C ILE A 32 -0.37 4.97 -0.59
N ALA A 33 0.07 4.31 -1.67
CA ALA A 33 -0.82 3.81 -2.69
C ALA A 33 -1.07 2.31 -2.46
N LEU A 34 -2.32 1.92 -2.47
CA LEU A 34 -2.75 0.53 -2.46
C LEU A 34 -3.26 0.20 -3.86
N ILE A 35 -2.64 -0.75 -4.54
CA ILE A 35 -2.99 -1.17 -5.88
C ILE A 35 -3.70 -2.52 -5.74
N SER A 36 -5.03 -2.53 -5.78
CA SER A 36 -5.74 -3.80 -5.72
C SER A 36 -5.67 -4.52 -7.07
N GLY A 37 -5.12 -5.74 -7.08
CA GLY A 37 -5.18 -6.62 -8.23
C GLY A 37 -6.56 -7.25 -8.47
N ASP A 38 -7.44 -7.32 -7.46
CA ASP A 38 -8.76 -7.93 -7.56
C ASP A 38 -9.88 -7.01 -7.05
N PRO A 39 -10.66 -6.40 -7.95
CA PRO A 39 -11.74 -5.49 -7.59
C PRO A 39 -12.93 -6.16 -6.90
N LEU A 40 -13.00 -7.50 -6.89
CA LEU A 40 -14.07 -8.25 -6.25
C LEU A 40 -13.85 -8.48 -4.76
N TYR A 41 -12.60 -8.34 -4.26
CA TYR A 41 -12.29 -8.48 -2.84
C TYR A 41 -12.68 -7.25 -2.00
N TYR A 42 -12.92 -6.10 -2.65
CA TYR A 42 -13.16 -4.83 -1.99
C TYR A 42 -14.48 -4.21 -2.45
N GLU A 43 -15.60 -4.72 -1.92
CA GLU A 43 -16.89 -4.04 -2.05
C GLU A 43 -16.95 -2.81 -1.13
N GLY A 44 -16.75 -1.61 -1.70
CA GLY A 44 -16.96 -0.32 -1.02
C GLY A 44 -15.79 0.66 -1.13
N ASP A 45 -15.85 1.73 -0.31
CA ASP A 45 -14.77 2.74 -0.16
C ASP A 45 -13.75 2.36 0.91
N ASN A 46 -13.88 1.17 1.52
CA ASN A 46 -13.01 0.76 2.61
C ASN A 46 -11.69 0.23 2.04
N PRO A 47 -10.54 0.66 2.60
CA PRO A 47 -9.26 0.10 2.21
C PRO A 47 -9.19 -1.38 2.57
N PRO A 48 -8.33 -2.14 1.89
CA PRO A 48 -7.98 -3.51 2.19
C PRO A 48 -7.61 -3.67 3.65
N LEU A 49 -8.48 -4.35 4.38
CA LEU A 49 -8.32 -4.56 5.81
C LEU A 49 -7.02 -5.31 6.11
N ALA A 50 -6.62 -6.29 5.29
CA ALA A 50 -5.44 -7.11 5.55
C ALA A 50 -4.12 -6.35 5.35
N GLU A 51 -3.99 -5.58 4.27
CA GLU A 51 -2.80 -4.81 3.94
C GLU A 51 -2.58 -3.67 4.94
N CYS A 52 -3.67 -2.98 5.31
CA CYS A 52 -3.65 -2.00 6.39
C CYS A 52 -3.29 -2.64 7.73
N GLU A 53 -3.80 -3.83 8.03
CA GLU A 53 -3.45 -4.58 9.25
C GLU A 53 -1.97 -4.97 9.30
N TRP A 54 -1.37 -5.43 8.20
CA TRP A 54 0.07 -5.76 8.19
C TRP A 54 0.95 -4.55 8.45
N LEU A 55 0.59 -3.40 7.88
CA LEU A 55 1.30 -2.15 8.11
C LEU A 55 1.14 -1.67 9.55
N LEU A 56 -0.07 -1.75 10.10
CA LEU A 56 -0.35 -1.42 11.49
C LEU A 56 0.43 -2.32 12.46
N GLN A 57 0.44 -3.63 12.23
CA GLN A 57 1.23 -4.60 13.00
C GLN A 57 2.73 -4.32 12.91
N ALA A 58 3.19 -3.85 11.75
CA ALA A 58 4.55 -3.38 11.56
C ALA A 58 4.80 -1.97 12.12
N GLY A 59 3.86 -1.35 12.84
CA GLY A 59 4.02 -0.01 13.39
C GLY A 59 4.22 1.09 12.32
N ILE A 60 3.73 0.85 11.10
CA ILE A 60 3.79 1.77 9.97
C ILE A 60 2.38 2.35 9.79
N GLU A 61 2.18 3.58 10.23
CA GLU A 61 0.90 4.27 10.10
C GLU A 61 0.98 5.34 8.99
N PHE A 62 0.03 5.31 8.05
CA PHE A 62 -0.13 6.34 7.04
C PHE A 62 -1.36 7.20 7.33
N ARG A 63 -1.27 8.50 7.03
CA ARG A 63 -2.39 9.44 7.19
C ARG A 63 -3.40 9.31 6.06
N ASN A 64 -2.92 9.01 4.86
CA ASN A 64 -3.73 8.97 3.65
C ASN A 64 -3.42 7.72 2.83
N TYR A 65 -4.47 7.06 2.37
CA TYR A 65 -4.44 5.90 1.50
C TYR A 65 -5.04 6.29 0.15
N ALA A 66 -4.29 6.08 -0.94
CA ALA A 66 -4.81 6.25 -2.29
C ALA A 66 -5.04 4.87 -2.91
N PHE A 67 -6.27 4.62 -3.34
CA PHE A 67 -6.65 3.34 -3.92
C PHE A 67 -6.50 3.37 -5.43
N VAL A 68 -5.85 2.35 -5.99
CA VAL A 68 -5.74 2.12 -7.43
C VAL A 68 -6.49 0.83 -7.76
N ASP A 69 -7.64 0.94 -8.42
CA ASP A 69 -8.48 -0.18 -8.84
C ASP A 69 -8.95 -0.01 -10.30
N HIS A 70 -9.81 -0.92 -10.75
CA HIS A 70 -10.40 -0.92 -12.09
C HIS A 70 -11.26 0.32 -12.44
N LYS A 71 -11.62 1.17 -11.47
CA LYS A 71 -12.44 2.37 -11.69
C LYS A 71 -11.59 3.53 -12.22
N LEU A 72 -10.28 3.49 -12.03
CA LEU A 72 -9.36 4.52 -12.50
C LEU A 72 -8.90 4.23 -13.93
N ASN A 73 -8.81 5.28 -14.75
CA ASN A 73 -8.17 5.17 -16.05
C ASN A 73 -6.64 5.13 -15.91
N ALA A 74 -5.96 4.77 -17.00
CA ALA A 74 -4.50 4.56 -16.99
C ALA A 74 -3.71 5.82 -16.57
N GLU A 75 -4.19 7.01 -16.89
CA GLU A 75 -3.52 8.27 -16.53
C GLU A 75 -3.70 8.60 -15.04
N GLU A 76 -4.89 8.36 -14.51
CA GLU A 76 -5.22 8.52 -13.10
C GLU A 76 -4.41 7.54 -12.24
N ALA A 77 -4.39 6.25 -12.62
CA ALA A 77 -3.60 5.22 -11.95
C ALA A 77 -2.11 5.58 -11.94
N ARG A 78 -1.56 6.00 -13.09
CA ARG A 78 -0.15 6.44 -13.19
C ARG A 78 0.15 7.63 -12.28
N THR A 79 -0.77 8.59 -12.20
CA THR A 79 -0.62 9.77 -11.34
C THR A 79 -0.59 9.38 -9.87
N VAL A 80 -1.44 8.45 -9.45
CA VAL A 80 -1.43 7.92 -8.08
C VAL A 80 -0.10 7.22 -7.80
N VAL A 81 0.30 6.25 -8.62
CA VAL A 81 1.55 5.51 -8.40
C VAL A 81 2.77 6.42 -8.35
N THR A 82 2.85 7.45 -9.21
CA THR A 82 4.01 8.37 -9.24
C THR A 82 4.09 9.26 -8.00
N LYS A 83 2.95 9.59 -7.38
CA LYS A 83 2.88 10.44 -6.18
C LYS A 83 3.15 9.68 -4.88
N HIS A 84 3.09 8.34 -4.90
CA HIS A 84 3.18 7.50 -3.72
C HIS A 84 4.41 6.61 -3.78
N GLN A 85 5.00 6.31 -2.62
CA GLN A 85 6.30 5.62 -2.55
C GLN A 85 6.20 4.17 -2.06
N LEU A 86 5.02 3.76 -1.64
CA LEU A 86 4.70 2.38 -1.33
C LEU A 86 3.48 2.00 -2.15
N CYS A 87 3.58 0.88 -2.84
CA CYS A 87 2.55 0.25 -3.65
C CYS A 87 2.39 -1.19 -3.16
N LEU A 88 1.20 -1.53 -2.66
CA LEU A 88 0.83 -2.91 -2.30
C LEU A 88 -0.02 -3.50 -3.43
N PHE A 89 0.21 -4.77 -3.81
CA PHE A 89 -0.53 -5.49 -4.85
C PHE A 89 -1.56 -6.46 -4.28
#